data_AF-A0A7T0BV63-F1
#
_entry.id   AF-A0A7T0BV63-F1
#
_cell.length_a   1.000
_cell.length_b   1.000
_cell.length_c   1.000
_cell.angle_alpha   90.00
_cell.angle_beta   90.00
_cell.angle_gamma   90.00
#
_symmetry.space_group_name_H-M   'P 1'
#
loop_
_entity.id
_entity.type
_entity.pdbx_description
1 polymer ?
#
loop_
_entity_poly.entity_id
_entity_poly.type
_entity_poly.pdbx_seq_one_letter_code
_entity_poly.pdbx_strand_id
1 'polypeptide(L)'
;MLFGEYLVKKGLVDEEALVIALDQQRQQKRPLGQIALKSGLINKKDLFKILTEQRKTESKDKSFGLIALELEILTMEQVDGLVASQSESNFLLGEVLVEDGVLSKNQLNQSLKEFYGNEDDGD
;
A
#
# COMPACT_ATOMS: atom_id res chain seq x y z
N MET A 1 14.87 4.52 2.46
CA MET A 1 15.20 3.35 1.61
C MET A 1 13.97 2.46 1.59
N LEU A 2 13.50 1.96 0.45
CA LEU A 2 12.33 1.07 0.44
C LEU A 2 12.72 -0.37 0.79
N PHE A 3 11.79 -1.15 1.35
CA PHE A 3 12.06 -2.55 1.72
C PHE A 3 12.43 -3.43 0.52
N GLY A 4 11.77 -3.21 -0.62
CA GLY A 4 12.12 -3.90 -1.87
C GLY A 4 13.56 -3.63 -2.32
N GLU A 5 14.01 -2.37 -2.28
CA GLU A 5 15.40 -2.00 -2.59
C GLU A 5 16.40 -2.60 -1.59
N TYR A 6 15.99 -2.74 -0.33
CA TYR A 6 16.80 -3.37 0.72
C TYR A 6 17.03 -4.86 0.44
N LEU A 7 15.98 -5.58 0.04
CA LEU A 7 16.07 -6.99 -0.30
C LEU A 7 17.00 -7.24 -1.50
N VAL A 8 16.91 -6.38 -2.52
CA VAL A 8 17.81 -6.43 -3.69
C VAL A 8 19.25 -6.16 -3.29
N LYS A 9 19.50 -5.11 -2.49
CA LYS A 9 20.86 -4.81 -1.99
C LYS A 9 21.46 -5.92 -1.12
N LYS A 10 20.63 -6.69 -0.41
CA LYS A 10 21.06 -7.86 0.37
C LYS A 10 21.27 -9.10 -0.49
N GLY A 11 20.93 -9.07 -1.79
CA GLY A 11 21.00 -10.24 -2.67
C GLY A 11 19.98 -11.32 -2.33
N LEU A 12 18.91 -10.96 -1.63
CA LEU A 12 17.83 -11.89 -1.25
C LEU A 12 16.74 -12.00 -2.32
N VAL A 13 16.60 -10.96 -3.15
CA VAL A 13 15.60 -10.84 -4.21
C VAL A 13 16.29 -10.19 -5.41
N ASP A 14 16.09 -10.72 -6.61
CA ASP A 14 16.56 -10.08 -7.84
C ASP A 14 15.61 -8.97 -8.29
N GLU A 15 16.12 -7.98 -9.05
CA GLU A 15 15.31 -6.86 -9.56
C GLU A 15 14.07 -7.33 -10.33
N GLU A 16 14.20 -8.39 -11.13
CA GLU A 16 13.09 -8.93 -11.91
C GLU A 16 11.98 -9.52 -11.02
N ALA A 17 12.36 -10.27 -9.98
CA ALA A 17 11.44 -10.81 -8.99
C ALA A 17 10.78 -9.69 -8.16
N LEU A 18 11.53 -8.64 -7.84
CA LEU A 18 10.98 -7.46 -7.16
C LEU A 18 9.94 -6.76 -8.04
N VAL A 19 10.20 -6.56 -9.32
CA VAL A 19 9.25 -5.92 -10.25
C VAL A 19 7.97 -6.73 -10.37
N ILE A 20 8.08 -8.05 -10.50
CA ILE A 20 6.91 -8.96 -10.57
C ILE A 20 6.11 -8.89 -9.27
N ALA A 21 6.76 -8.96 -8.12
CA ALA A 21 6.10 -8.89 -6.82
C ALA A 21 5.44 -7.53 -6.57
N LEU A 22 6.05 -6.44 -7.05
CA LEU A 22 5.47 -5.09 -6.98
C LEU A 22 4.22 -4.96 -7.86
N ASP A 23 4.21 -5.57 -9.05
CA ASP A 23 3.03 -5.57 -9.92
C ASP A 23 1.88 -6.37 -9.29
N GLN A 24 2.17 -7.57 -8.77
CA GLN A 24 1.20 -8.40 -8.06
C GLN A 24 0.65 -7.70 -6.80
N GLN A 25 1.52 -7.08 -6.01
CA GLN A 25 1.11 -6.25 -4.87
C GLN A 25 0.16 -5.15 -5.32
N ARG A 26 0.46 -4.46 -6.43
CA ARG A 26 -0.40 -3.41 -7.00
C ARG A 26 -1.79 -3.93 -7.34
N GLN A 27 -1.88 -5.15 -7.86
CA GLN A 27 -3.15 -5.81 -8.16
C GLN A 27 -3.91 -6.26 -6.90
N GLN A 28 -3.20 -6.64 -5.84
CA GLN A 28 -3.76 -7.03 -4.54
C GLN A 28 -4.08 -5.87 -3.60
N LYS A 29 -3.68 -4.62 -3.92
CA LYS A 29 -3.93 -3.45 -3.07
C LYS A 29 -5.42 -3.29 -2.82
N ARG A 30 -5.81 -3.41 -1.55
CA ARG A 30 -7.17 -3.08 -1.09
C ARG A 30 -7.50 -1.66 -1.55
N PRO A 31 -8.66 -1.43 -2.17
CA PRO A 31 -9.03 -0.10 -2.64
C PRO A 31 -9.06 0.87 -1.47
N LEU A 32 -8.52 2.07 -1.67
CA LEU A 32 -8.37 3.11 -0.65
C LEU A 32 -9.70 3.37 0.09
N GLY A 33 -10.83 3.30 -0.61
CA GLY A 33 -12.17 3.44 -0.03
C GLY A 33 -12.57 2.35 0.97
N GLN A 34 -12.05 1.12 0.84
CA GLN A 34 -12.31 0.06 1.81
C GLN A 34 -11.47 0.26 3.08
N ILE A 35 -10.26 0.80 2.94
CA ILE A 35 -9.42 1.21 4.07
C ILE A 35 -10.11 2.38 4.80
N ALA A 36 -10.56 3.40 4.06
CA ALA A 36 -11.30 4.55 4.59
C ALA A 36 -12.55 4.15 5.38
N LEU A 37 -13.33 3.19 4.86
CA LEU A 37 -14.52 2.67 5.53
C LEU A 37 -14.15 1.90 6.81
N LYS A 38 -13.09 1.10 6.79
CA LYS A 38 -12.63 0.35 7.97
C LYS A 38 -12.03 1.25 9.05
N SER A 39 -11.32 2.31 8.65
CA SER A 39 -10.76 3.32 9.55
C SER A 39 -11.83 4.26 10.13
N GLY A 40 -13.10 4.13 9.73
CA GLY A 40 -14.20 4.96 10.22
C GLY A 40 -14.18 6.40 9.71
N LEU A 41 -13.30 6.73 8.76
CA LEU A 41 -13.17 8.07 8.18
C LEU A 41 -14.33 8.40 7.23
N ILE A 42 -14.90 7.37 6.60
CA ILE A 42 -16.09 7.49 5.75
C ILE A 42 -17.11 6.43 6.13
N ASN A 43 -18.38 6.67 5.80
CA ASN A 43 -19.43 5.65 5.88
C ASN A 43 -19.73 5.04 4.49
N LYS A 44 -20.63 4.05 4.44
CA LYS A 44 -21.01 3.37 3.18
C LYS A 44 -21.61 4.33 2.14
N LYS A 45 -22.34 5.37 2.57
CA LYS A 45 -22.97 6.36 1.68
C LYS A 45 -21.91 7.23 1.01
N ASP A 46 -20.90 7.65 1.78
CA ASP A 46 -19.78 8.45 1.28
C ASP A 46 -18.89 7.64 0.33
N LEU A 47 -18.62 6.37 0.66
CA LEU A 47 -17.96 5.43 -0.24
C LEU A 47 -18.69 5.31 -1.58
N PHE A 48 -20.01 5.15 -1.56
CA PHE A 48 -20.83 5.08 -2.77
C PHE A 48 -20.77 6.37 -3.60
N LYS A 49 -20.79 7.54 -2.96
CA LYS A 49 -20.66 8.84 -3.65
C LYS A 49 -19.32 8.94 -4.39
N ILE A 50 -18.21 8.66 -3.70
CA ILE A 50 -16.87 8.74 -4.29
C ILE A 50 -16.74 7.76 -5.47
N LEU A 51 -17.21 6.52 -5.32
CA LEU A 51 -17.18 5.52 -6.39
C LEU A 51 -18.07 5.90 -7.58
N THR A 52 -19.19 6.58 -7.33
CA THR A 52 -20.09 7.05 -8.39
C THR A 52 -19.42 8.17 -9.19
N GLU A 53 -18.77 9.12 -8.52
CA GLU A 53 -17.98 10.17 -9.17
C GLU A 53 -16.81 9.59 -9.96
N GLN A 54 -16.09 8.61 -9.40
CA GLN A 54 -14.95 7.96 -10.08
C GLN A 54 -15.35 7.24 -11.37
N ARG A 55 -16.59 6.76 -11.47
CA ARG A 55 -17.12 6.12 -12.68
C ARG A 55 -17.52 7.11 -13.77
N LYS A 56 -17.59 8.40 -13.48
CA LYS A 56 -17.86 9.42 -14.50
C LYS A 56 -16.67 9.58 -15.42
N THR A 57 -16.93 9.76 -16.71
CA THR A 57 -15.91 9.89 -17.75
C THR A 57 -14.91 11.03 -17.46
N GLU A 58 -15.37 12.12 -16.84
CA GLU A 58 -14.54 13.29 -16.47
C GLU A 58 -13.60 13.04 -15.28
N SER A 59 -13.79 11.93 -14.55
CA SER A 59 -13.02 11.58 -13.35
C SER A 59 -12.32 10.23 -13.48
N LYS A 60 -12.23 9.68 -14.69
CA LYS A 60 -11.67 8.34 -14.96
C LYS A 60 -10.19 8.23 -14.58
N ASP A 61 -9.45 9.34 -14.67
CA ASP A 61 -8.05 9.47 -14.26
C ASP A 61 -7.89 9.95 -12.82
N LYS A 62 -8.98 10.29 -12.12
CA LYS A 62 -8.92 10.79 -10.75
C LYS A 62 -8.86 9.63 -9.76
N SER A 63 -7.83 9.67 -8.93
CA SER A 63 -7.66 8.76 -7.79
C SER A 63 -8.78 8.94 -6.77
N PHE A 64 -9.13 7.87 -6.06
CA PHE A 64 -10.14 7.88 -5.00
C PHE A 64 -9.91 9.03 -3.99
N GLY A 65 -8.65 9.25 -3.59
CA GLY A 65 -8.28 10.32 -2.65
C GLY A 65 -8.60 11.72 -3.18
N LEU A 66 -8.33 12.00 -4.46
CA LEU A 66 -8.62 13.31 -5.07
C LEU A 66 -10.13 13.57 -5.14
N ILE A 67 -10.92 12.56 -5.51
CA ILE A 67 -12.38 12.69 -5.55
C ILE A 67 -12.94 12.89 -4.15
N ALA A 68 -12.40 12.19 -3.15
CA ALA A 68 -12.82 12.37 -1.76
C ALA A 68 -12.51 13.77 -1.22
N LEU A 69 -11.42 14.39 -1.67
CA LEU A 69 -11.07 15.79 -1.38
C LEU A 69 -12.03 16.76 -2.07
N GLU A 70 -12.28 16.57 -3.37
CA GLU A 70 -13.21 17.42 -4.14
C GLU A 70 -14.65 17.36 -3.61
N LEU A 71 -15.05 16.21 -3.06
CA LEU A 71 -16.36 16.03 -2.42
C LEU A 71 -16.40 16.51 -0.97
N GLU A 72 -15.29 17.04 -0.44
CA GLU A 72 -15.14 17.46 0.96
C GLU A 72 -15.49 16.34 1.97
N ILE A 73 -15.33 15.09 1.56
CA ILE A 73 -15.60 13.90 2.39
C ILE A 73 -14.37 13.56 3.25
N LEU A 74 -13.17 13.69 2.66
CA LEU A 74 -11.91 13.47 3.33
C LEU A 74 -11.03 14.72 3.21
N THR A 75 -10.20 14.95 4.22
CA THR A 75 -9.14 15.97 4.16
C THR A 75 -7.85 15.41 3.57
N MET A 76 -6.94 16.29 3.14
CA MET A 76 -5.66 15.87 2.56
C MET A 76 -4.88 14.99 3.55
N GLU A 77 -4.88 15.39 4.82
CA GLU A 77 -4.26 14.65 5.93
C GLU A 77 -4.86 13.25 6.12
N GLN A 78 -6.18 13.11 5.99
CA GLN A 78 -6.86 11.81 6.06
C GLN A 78 -6.55 10.93 4.85
N VAL A 79 -6.47 11.52 3.65
CA VAL A 79 -6.07 10.81 2.43
C VAL A 79 -4.62 10.33 2.54
N ASP A 80 -3.71 11.19 3.01
CA ASP A 80 -2.31 10.82 3.24
C ASP A 80 -2.19 9.71 4.29
N GLY A 81 -2.94 9.79 5.39
CA GLY A 81 -3.01 8.72 6.39
C GLY A 81 -3.53 7.39 5.82
N LEU A 82 -4.51 7.43 4.91
CA LEU A 82 -5.02 6.25 4.22
C LEU A 82 -4.02 5.67 3.22
N VAL A 83 -3.30 6.53 2.50
CA VAL A 83 -2.22 6.11 1.59
C VAL A 83 -1.07 5.51 2.39
N ALA A 84 -0.72 6.09 3.54
CA ALA A 84 0.28 5.54 4.46
C ALA A 84 -0.15 4.17 5.01
N SER A 85 -1.40 4.03 5.45
CA SER A 85 -1.95 2.74 5.91
C SER A 85 -2.05 1.71 4.79
N GLN A 86 -2.34 2.14 3.55
CA GLN A 86 -2.24 1.27 2.37
C GLN A 86 -0.78 0.88 2.06
N SER A 87 0.19 1.73 2.44
CA SER A 87 1.63 1.56 2.22
C SER A 87 2.32 0.66 3.25
N GLU A 88 1.58 0.11 4.23
CA GLU A 88 1.96 -1.15 4.92
C GLU A 88 2.13 -2.34 3.95
N SER A 89 1.88 -2.10 2.66
CA SER A 89 2.42 -2.78 1.48
C SER A 89 3.76 -3.49 1.67
N ASN A 90 4.72 -3.04 2.48
CA ASN A 90 5.95 -3.81 2.74
C ASN A 90 5.67 -5.24 3.26
N PHE A 91 4.67 -5.41 4.13
CA PHE A 91 4.22 -6.73 4.58
C PHE A 91 3.63 -7.52 3.42
N LEU A 92 2.78 -6.87 2.60
CA LEU A 92 2.19 -7.48 1.42
C LEU A 92 3.23 -7.87 0.36
N LEU A 93 4.25 -7.04 0.15
CA LEU A 93 5.37 -7.31 -0.77
C LEU A 93 6.14 -8.54 -0.30
N GLY A 94 6.41 -8.58 1.00
CA GLY A 94 7.06 -9.71 1.65
C GLY A 94 6.27 -10.99 1.49
N GLU A 95 4.96 -10.94 1.74
CA GLU A 95 4.09 -12.12 1.56
C GLU A 95 4.04 -12.57 0.10
N VAL A 96 3.91 -11.65 -0.86
CA VAL A 96 3.95 -11.98 -2.30
C VAL A 96 5.27 -12.65 -2.67
N LEU A 97 6.40 -12.12 -2.22
CA LEU A 97 7.72 -12.72 -2.46
C LEU A 97 7.87 -14.11 -1.81
N VAL A 98 7.17 -14.36 -0.70
CA VAL A 98 7.12 -15.68 -0.07
C VAL A 98 6.22 -16.64 -0.84
N GLU A 99 5.08 -16.18 -1.32
CA GLU A 99 4.15 -16.97 -2.13
C GLU A 99 4.77 -17.39 -3.47
N ASP A 100 5.52 -16.50 -4.12
CA ASP A 100 6.29 -16.80 -5.34
C ASP A 100 7.54 -17.67 -5.07
N GLY A 101 7.84 -17.98 -3.81
CA GLY A 101 8.98 -18.81 -3.41
C GLY A 101 10.34 -18.11 -3.52
N VAL A 102 10.35 -16.80 -3.75
CA VAL A 102 11.58 -15.97 -3.80
C VAL A 102 12.18 -15.82 -2.40
N LEU A 103 11.33 -15.64 -1.38
CA LEU A 103 11.72 -15.57 0.01
C LEU A 103 11.09 -16.70 0.83
N SER A 104 11.78 -17.14 1.87
CA SER A 104 11.15 -17.94 2.93
C SER A 104 10.51 -17.03 3.99
N LYS A 105 9.43 -17.49 4.64
CA LYS A 105 8.82 -16.76 5.79
C LYS A 105 9.85 -16.36 6.86
N ASN A 106 10.87 -17.20 7.08
CA ASN A 106 11.94 -16.92 8.04
C ASN A 106 12.83 -15.76 7.56
N GLN A 107 13.27 -15.79 6.29
CA GLN A 107 14.06 -14.72 5.67
C GLN A 107 13.29 -13.39 5.62
N LEU A 108 11.99 -13.45 5.33
CA LEU A 108 11.12 -12.28 5.36
C LEU A 108 11.07 -11.66 6.76
N ASN A 109 10.75 -12.45 7.79
CA ASN A 109 10.66 -11.95 9.16
C ASN A 109 12.01 -11.39 9.66
N GLN A 110 13.12 -12.04 9.30
CA GLN A 110 14.45 -11.55 9.64
C GLN A 110 14.74 -10.22 8.93
N SER A 111 14.45 -10.13 7.64
CA SER A 111 14.67 -8.92 6.84
C SER A 111 13.78 -7.76 7.31
N LEU A 112 12.53 -8.02 7.69
CA LEU A 112 11.63 -7.03 8.28
C LEU A 112 12.18 -6.52 9.62
N LYS A 113 12.65 -7.43 10.50
CA LYS A 113 13.28 -7.04 11.76
C LYS A 113 14.53 -6.20 11.55
N GLU A 114 15.39 -6.57 10.60
CA GLU A 114 16.58 -5.77 10.28
C GLU A 114 16.19 -4.41 9.68
N PHE A 115 15.18 -4.36 8.81
CA PHE A 115 14.77 -3.13 8.15
C PHE A 115 14.11 -2.13 9.11
N TYR A 116 13.15 -2.58 9.93
CA TYR A 116 12.46 -1.74 10.91
C TYR A 116 13.23 -1.56 12.22
N GLY A 117 14.05 -2.53 12.61
CA GLY A 117 14.87 -2.45 13.82
C GLY A 117 16.00 -1.44 13.72
N ASN A 118 16.43 -1.07 12.51
CA ASN A 118 17.38 0.04 12.32
C ASN A 118 16.71 1.43 12.35
N GLU A 119 15.37 1.54 12.34
CA GLU A 119 14.66 2.82 12.50
C GLU A 119 14.38 3.17 13.99
N ASP A 120 14.64 2.25 14.93
CA ASP A 120 14.35 2.44 16.37
C ASP A 120 15.59 2.82 17.21
N ASP A 121 16.81 2.79 16.65
CA ASP A 121 18.04 3.27 17.30
C ASP A 121 18.29 4.76 16.99
N GLY A 122 17.34 5.60 17.39
CA GLY A 122 17.41 7.05 17.31
C GLY A 122 16.87 7.72 18.58
N ASP A 123 17.57 7.53 19.70
CA ASP A 123 17.54 8.42 20.88
C ASP A 123 18.84 9.22 20.96
#